data_AF-A0A4Z1T1Z1-F1
#
_entry.id   AF-A0A4Z1T1Z1-F1
#
_cell.length_a   1.000
_cell.length_b   1.000
_cell.length_c   1.000
_cell.angle_alpha   90.00
_cell.angle_beta   90.00
_cell.angle_gamma   90.00
#
_symmetry.space_group_name_H-M   'P 1'
#
loop_
_entity.id
_entity.type
_entity.pdbx_description
1 polymer ?
#
loop_
_entity_poly.entity_id
_entity_poly.type
_entity_poly.pdbx_seq_one_letter_code
_entity_poly.pdbx_strand_id
1 'polypeptide(L)'
;MSENDNLFCQNSMTSDLQLDIDFLDPTEDQEFEVRALLASLLATTPYADTAVELAKLICQQPEVGTVMLAAEGGDILGFMSCLSFTQHIDRPSVVRLLDLVLDALSTQEEHSSAIRKLFDMLEAGTATVGLLITGRYANLPGDAAAALHRVLSDDLRWISSDAYDSSTPARFFTFTHIICLSKGVFAAPKDPRAPEAKDITRFLNIEDGELISHALHSAVYPADLGQYNCWVVALFDVASFERAVNALEAP
;
A
#
# COMPACT_ATOMS: atom_id res chain seq x y z
N MET A 1 26.42 -13.39 -60.55
CA MET A 1 25.14 -14.05 -60.85
C MET A 1 24.94 -15.10 -59.77
N SER A 2 23.92 -15.12 -58.92
CA SER A 2 22.74 -14.28 -58.68
C SER A 2 21.97 -15.04 -57.58
N GLU A 3 21.36 -14.32 -56.61
CA GLU A 3 19.96 -14.47 -56.16
C GLU A 3 19.41 -15.87 -55.87
N ASN A 4 18.60 -16.19 -54.86
CA ASN A 4 17.83 -15.52 -53.82
C ASN A 4 17.40 -16.68 -52.88
N ASP A 5 17.52 -16.58 -51.57
CA ASP A 5 16.52 -16.00 -50.66
C ASP A 5 15.12 -16.66 -50.71
N ASN A 6 14.75 -17.14 -49.52
CA ASN A 6 13.41 -17.40 -48.98
C ASN A 6 12.66 -18.67 -49.38
N LEU A 7 12.45 -19.53 -48.38
CA LEU A 7 11.08 -19.94 -48.03
C LEU A 7 10.94 -20.18 -46.51
N PHE A 8 10.67 -19.09 -45.80
CA PHE A 8 9.82 -18.96 -44.60
C PHE A 8 9.95 -20.02 -43.49
N CYS A 9 10.85 -19.76 -42.53
CA CYS A 9 10.49 -20.01 -41.14
C CYS A 9 9.25 -19.16 -40.83
N GLN A 10 8.14 -19.81 -40.47
CA GLN A 10 6.98 -19.12 -39.95
C GLN A 10 7.41 -18.31 -38.73
N ASN A 11 7.49 -16.98 -38.89
CA ASN A 11 7.35 -16.07 -37.76
C ASN A 11 5.98 -16.36 -37.16
N SER A 12 5.94 -17.26 -36.18
CA SER A 12 4.83 -17.30 -35.24
C SER A 12 4.84 -15.93 -34.58
N MET A 13 3.89 -15.10 -35.00
CA MET A 13 3.57 -13.82 -34.42
C MET A 13 3.64 -13.95 -32.89
N THR A 14 4.70 -13.43 -32.27
CA THR A 14 4.58 -12.93 -30.90
C THR A 14 3.62 -11.76 -31.04
N SER A 15 2.33 -12.05 -30.96
CA SER A 15 1.32 -11.02 -30.76
C SER A 15 1.74 -10.27 -29.51
N ASP A 16 2.05 -8.99 -29.65
CA ASP A 16 2.30 -8.09 -28.53
C ASP A 16 1.10 -8.23 -27.58
N LEU A 17 1.30 -8.97 -26.50
CA LEU A 17 0.23 -9.29 -25.55
C LEU A 17 0.09 -8.06 -24.66
N GLN A 18 -0.72 -7.12 -25.12
CA GLN A 18 -1.04 -5.90 -24.38
C GLN A 18 -2.00 -6.29 -23.25
N LEU A 19 -1.54 -6.11 -22.01
CA LEU A 19 -2.36 -6.25 -20.83
C LEU A 19 -3.09 -4.92 -20.65
N ASP A 20 -4.39 -4.91 -20.93
CA ASP A 20 -5.23 -3.75 -20.60
C ASP A 20 -5.58 -3.83 -19.11
N ILE A 21 -5.29 -2.77 -18.36
CA ILE A 21 -5.60 -2.69 -16.94
C ILE A 21 -6.51 -1.49 -16.73
N ASP A 22 -7.64 -1.73 -16.07
CA ASP A 22 -8.57 -0.68 -15.68
C ASP A 22 -8.50 -0.41 -14.18
N PHE A 23 -8.67 0.86 -13.82
CA PHE A 23 -8.70 1.34 -12.45
C PHE A 23 -10.07 1.94 -12.19
N LEU A 24 -10.76 1.43 -11.17
CA LEU A 24 -12.12 1.84 -10.81
C LEU A 24 -12.21 2.08 -9.31
N ASP A 25 -13.13 2.94 -8.90
CA ASP A 25 -13.45 3.13 -7.50
C ASP A 25 -14.00 1.81 -6.90
N PRO A 26 -13.61 1.46 -5.65
CA PRO A 26 -14.16 0.30 -4.96
C PRO A 26 -15.68 0.40 -4.82
N THR A 27 -16.35 -0.74 -4.99
CA THR A 27 -17.80 -0.87 -4.80
C THR A 27 -18.12 -1.97 -3.80
N GLU A 28 -19.32 -1.93 -3.21
CA GLU A 28 -19.77 -2.95 -2.24
C GLU A 28 -19.81 -4.36 -2.85
N ASP A 29 -20.07 -4.48 -4.16
CA ASP A 29 -20.10 -5.76 -4.87
C ASP A 29 -18.73 -6.45 -4.92
N GLN A 30 -17.65 -5.70 -4.71
CA GLN A 30 -16.25 -6.17 -4.75
C GLN A 30 -15.69 -6.49 -3.35
N GLU A 31 -16.51 -6.41 -2.29
CA GLU A 31 -16.07 -6.62 -0.90
C GLU A 31 -15.40 -7.98 -0.71
N PHE A 32 -15.92 -9.02 -1.38
CA PHE A 32 -15.41 -10.37 -1.23
C PHE A 32 -13.96 -10.50 -1.71
N GLU A 33 -13.65 -9.97 -2.89
CA GLU A 33 -12.32 -10.00 -3.51
C GLU A 33 -11.34 -9.11 -2.75
N VAL A 34 -11.75 -7.90 -2.39
CA VAL A 34 -10.94 -6.98 -1.55
C VAL A 34 -10.62 -7.65 -0.21
N ARG A 35 -11.60 -8.31 0.42
CA ARG A 35 -11.40 -9.07 1.66
C ARG A 35 -10.44 -10.23 1.49
N ALA A 36 -10.49 -10.96 0.38
CA ALA A 36 -9.57 -12.06 0.13
C ALA A 36 -8.12 -11.57 0.00
N LEU A 37 -7.90 -10.49 -0.75
CA LEU A 37 -6.59 -9.86 -0.90
C LEU A 37 -6.07 -9.29 0.44
N LEU A 38 -6.96 -8.63 1.20
CA LEU A 38 -6.62 -8.08 2.51
C LEU A 38 -6.35 -9.19 3.54
N ALA A 39 -7.10 -10.29 3.53
CA ALA A 39 -6.85 -11.44 4.38
C ALA A 39 -5.48 -12.07 4.09
N SER A 40 -5.04 -12.07 2.82
CA SER A 40 -3.68 -12.48 2.45
C SER A 40 -2.61 -11.53 3.02
N LEU A 41 -2.85 -10.22 2.92
CA LEU A 41 -1.98 -9.20 3.53
C LEU A 41 -1.96 -9.34 5.07
N LEU A 42 -3.06 -9.66 5.72
CA LEU A 42 -3.11 -9.78 7.18
C LEU A 42 -2.91 -11.22 7.67
N ALA A 43 -2.65 -12.17 6.76
CA ALA A 43 -2.47 -13.57 7.11
C ALA A 43 -1.30 -13.74 8.09
N THR A 44 -1.43 -14.70 9.01
CA THR A 44 -0.46 -15.02 10.08
C THR A 44 -0.26 -13.90 11.11
N THR A 45 -1.11 -12.88 11.11
CA THR A 45 -1.04 -11.75 12.05
C THR A 45 -2.15 -11.85 13.09
N PRO A 46 -1.98 -11.26 14.29
CA PRO A 46 -3.07 -11.12 15.27
C PRO A 46 -4.24 -10.25 14.79
N TYR A 47 -4.12 -9.62 13.60
CA TYR A 47 -5.08 -8.70 13.02
C TYR A 47 -5.78 -9.32 11.79
N ALA A 48 -5.58 -10.61 11.51
CA ALA A 48 -6.23 -11.28 10.40
C ALA A 48 -7.77 -11.18 10.47
N ASP A 49 -8.33 -11.05 11.67
CA ASP A 49 -9.76 -10.89 11.92
C ASP A 49 -10.30 -9.51 11.51
N THR A 50 -9.46 -8.48 11.42
CA THR A 50 -9.88 -7.14 11.02
C THR A 50 -10.15 -7.01 9.51
N ALA A 51 -9.68 -7.98 8.71
CA ALA A 51 -9.84 -7.99 7.26
C ALA A 51 -11.31 -7.86 6.81
N VAL A 52 -12.24 -8.45 7.57
CA VAL A 52 -13.67 -8.43 7.24
C VAL A 52 -14.25 -7.02 7.35
N GLU A 53 -13.96 -6.31 8.44
CA GLU A 53 -14.48 -4.97 8.66
C GLU A 53 -13.79 -3.96 7.74
N LEU A 54 -12.47 -4.08 7.59
CA LEU A 54 -11.69 -3.20 6.72
C LEU A 54 -12.11 -3.28 5.25
N ALA A 55 -12.35 -4.47 4.73
CA ALA A 55 -12.81 -4.62 3.34
C ALA A 55 -14.14 -3.91 3.10
N LYS A 56 -15.07 -4.01 4.06
CA LYS A 56 -16.33 -3.25 4.01
C LYS A 56 -16.09 -1.75 4.02
N LEU A 57 -15.20 -1.25 4.89
CA LEU A 57 -14.88 0.17 4.95
C LEU A 57 -14.27 0.67 3.64
N ILE A 58 -13.34 -0.09 3.05
CA ILE A 58 -12.70 0.25 1.77
C ILE A 58 -13.76 0.33 0.65
N CYS A 59 -14.65 -0.66 0.56
CA CYS A 59 -15.72 -0.69 -0.45
C CYS A 59 -16.84 0.33 -0.21
N GLN A 60 -16.92 0.92 0.99
CA GLN A 60 -17.88 1.96 1.36
C GLN A 60 -17.30 3.37 1.27
N GLN A 61 -16.02 3.50 0.92
CA GLN A 61 -15.29 4.76 0.86
C GLN A 61 -14.60 4.89 -0.52
N PRO A 62 -15.39 5.02 -1.60
CA PRO A 62 -14.86 5.05 -2.96
C PRO A 62 -13.93 6.24 -3.20
N GLU A 63 -14.01 7.28 -2.37
CA GLU A 63 -13.18 8.48 -2.53
C GLU A 63 -11.69 8.17 -2.49
N VAL A 64 -11.24 7.34 -1.53
CA VAL A 64 -9.80 7.11 -1.28
C VAL A 64 -9.45 5.65 -1.43
N GLY A 65 -9.91 5.06 -2.52
CA GLY A 65 -9.58 3.70 -2.89
C GLY A 65 -9.65 3.49 -4.38
N THR A 66 -8.89 2.52 -4.85
CA THR A 66 -8.86 2.11 -6.25
C THR A 66 -8.77 0.59 -6.30
N VAL A 67 -9.57 -0.01 -7.17
CA VAL A 67 -9.48 -1.43 -7.55
C VAL A 67 -8.92 -1.51 -8.96
N MET A 68 -8.02 -2.44 -9.17
CA MET A 68 -7.35 -2.69 -10.45
C MET A 68 -7.87 -4.00 -11.04
N LEU A 69 -8.33 -3.95 -12.29
CA LEU A 69 -8.96 -5.07 -13.00
C LEU A 69 -8.14 -5.45 -14.23
N ALA A 70 -8.24 -6.72 -14.63
CA ALA A 70 -7.59 -7.24 -15.85
C ALA A 70 -8.22 -6.74 -17.17
N ALA A 71 -9.36 -6.06 -17.07
CA ALA A 71 -10.11 -5.30 -18.07
C ALA A 71 -11.43 -4.86 -17.42
N GLU A 72 -12.21 -3.99 -18.05
CA GLU A 72 -13.53 -3.58 -17.58
C GLU A 72 -14.44 -4.82 -17.39
N GLY A 73 -14.93 -5.00 -16.17
CA GLY A 73 -15.73 -6.18 -15.78
C GLY A 73 -14.96 -7.49 -15.62
N GLY A 74 -13.62 -7.44 -15.70
CA GLY A 74 -12.72 -8.58 -15.47
C GLY A 74 -12.43 -8.84 -13.98
N ASP A 75 -11.51 -9.78 -13.74
CA ASP A 75 -11.10 -10.14 -12.38
C ASP A 75 -10.30 -9.02 -11.71
N ILE A 76 -10.46 -8.88 -10.38
CA ILE A 76 -9.69 -7.95 -9.56
C ILE A 76 -8.28 -8.49 -9.37
N LEU A 77 -7.29 -7.71 -9.84
CA LEU A 77 -5.87 -8.02 -9.74
C LEU A 77 -5.23 -7.45 -8.47
N GLY A 78 -5.82 -6.38 -7.94
CA GLY A 78 -5.36 -5.72 -6.74
C GLY A 78 -6.25 -4.55 -6.33
N PHE A 79 -6.01 -4.02 -5.15
CA PHE A 79 -6.62 -2.80 -4.66
C PHE A 79 -5.60 -1.99 -3.86
N MET A 80 -5.87 -0.70 -3.74
CA MET A 80 -5.16 0.19 -2.83
C MET A 80 -6.14 1.18 -2.23
N SER A 81 -6.00 1.51 -0.96
CA SER A 81 -6.83 2.50 -0.30
C SER A 81 -6.07 3.23 0.79
N CYS A 82 -6.39 4.50 0.99
CA CYS A 82 -5.89 5.31 2.09
C CYS A 82 -6.99 5.53 3.12
N LEU A 83 -7.13 4.61 4.07
CA LEU A 83 -8.21 4.64 5.06
C LEU A 83 -7.99 5.77 6.08
N SER A 84 -8.97 6.66 6.23
CA SER A 84 -8.89 7.74 7.21
C SER A 84 -9.14 7.23 8.64
N PHE A 85 -8.12 7.31 9.49
CA PHE A 85 -8.29 6.99 10.92
C PHE A 85 -9.26 7.96 11.59
N THR A 86 -9.24 9.24 11.22
CA THR A 86 -10.13 10.26 11.80
C THR A 86 -11.60 9.99 11.48
N GLN A 87 -11.90 9.43 10.31
CA GLN A 87 -13.26 9.09 9.91
C GLN A 87 -13.80 7.87 10.64
N HIS A 88 -12.95 6.86 10.85
CA HIS A 88 -13.35 5.54 11.35
C HIS A 88 -12.82 5.23 12.75
N ILE A 89 -12.53 6.26 13.55
CA ILE A 89 -11.96 6.11 14.90
C ILE A 89 -12.91 5.40 15.87
N ASP A 90 -14.20 5.29 15.52
CA ASP A 90 -15.22 4.55 16.26
C ASP A 90 -15.23 3.05 15.94
N ARG A 91 -14.50 2.61 14.91
CA ARG A 91 -14.43 1.22 14.47
C ARG A 91 -13.33 0.46 15.20
N PRO A 92 -13.66 -0.62 15.96
CA PRO A 92 -12.66 -1.37 16.73
C PRO A 92 -11.49 -1.92 15.89
N SER A 93 -11.77 -2.38 14.66
CA SER A 93 -10.73 -2.90 13.76
C SER A 93 -9.72 -1.84 13.35
N VAL A 94 -10.19 -0.59 13.16
CA VAL A 94 -9.37 0.55 12.77
C VAL A 94 -8.52 1.01 13.94
N VAL A 95 -9.11 1.13 15.14
CA VAL A 95 -8.37 1.46 16.37
C VAL A 95 -7.27 0.44 16.65
N ARG A 96 -7.55 -0.86 16.54
CA ARG A 96 -6.54 -1.91 16.76
C ARG A 96 -5.34 -1.80 15.82
N LEU A 97 -5.57 -1.45 14.55
CA LEU A 97 -4.48 -1.27 13.58
C LEU A 97 -3.72 0.03 13.80
N LEU A 98 -4.42 1.11 14.16
CA LEU A 98 -3.80 2.36 14.56
C LEU A 98 -2.88 2.15 15.75
N ASP A 99 -3.34 1.43 16.78
CA ASP A 99 -2.55 1.12 17.97
C ASP A 99 -1.28 0.34 17.62
N LEU A 100 -1.37 -0.68 16.74
CA LEU A 100 -0.18 -1.41 16.26
C LEU A 100 0.82 -0.46 15.60
N VAL A 101 0.33 0.38 14.72
CA VAL A 101 1.17 1.28 13.91
C VAL A 101 1.83 2.33 14.79
N LEU A 102 1.09 2.91 15.73
CA LEU A 102 1.61 3.90 16.67
C LEU A 102 2.56 3.27 17.68
N ASP A 103 2.28 2.06 18.17
CA ASP A 103 3.19 1.32 19.05
C ASP A 103 4.54 1.09 18.34
N ALA A 104 4.51 0.61 17.10
CA ALA A 104 5.72 0.42 16.29
C ALA A 104 6.53 1.72 16.15
N LEU A 105 5.88 2.85 15.88
CA LEU A 105 6.54 4.15 15.74
C LEU A 105 7.04 4.72 17.08
N SER A 106 6.31 4.50 18.18
CA SER A 106 6.65 5.02 19.52
C SER A 106 8.01 4.50 20.01
N THR A 107 8.36 3.26 19.67
CA THR A 107 9.67 2.67 20.02
C THR A 107 10.86 3.44 19.44
N GLN A 108 10.62 4.28 18.42
CA GLN A 108 11.62 5.09 17.72
C GLN A 108 11.40 6.60 17.88
N GLU A 109 10.42 7.03 18.68
CA GLU A 109 10.04 8.43 18.83
C GLU A 109 11.23 9.30 19.28
N GLU A 110 12.04 8.81 20.21
CA GLU A 110 13.21 9.54 20.68
C GLU A 110 14.26 9.80 19.57
N HIS A 111 14.24 9.00 18.51
CA HIS A 111 15.22 9.01 17.44
C HIS A 111 14.72 9.69 16.16
N SER A 112 13.45 10.11 16.09
CA SER A 112 12.86 10.70 14.89
C SER A 112 12.03 11.95 15.21
N SER A 113 12.46 13.10 14.68
CA SER A 113 11.72 14.37 14.78
C SER A 113 10.37 14.30 14.06
N ALA A 114 10.26 13.51 12.99
CA ALA A 114 9.01 13.31 12.26
C ALA A 114 7.97 12.54 13.11
N ILE A 115 8.41 11.51 13.83
CA ILE A 115 7.52 10.75 14.73
C ILE A 115 7.06 11.63 15.88
N ARG A 116 7.96 12.38 16.53
CA ARG A 116 7.59 13.33 17.60
C ARG A 116 6.55 14.35 17.12
N LYS A 117 6.77 14.92 15.93
CA LYS A 117 5.82 15.86 15.31
C LYS A 117 4.44 15.22 15.10
N LEU A 118 4.39 13.97 14.64
CA LEU A 118 3.12 13.23 14.52
C LEU A 118 2.42 13.11 15.88
N PHE A 119 3.12 12.68 16.92
CA PHE A 119 2.56 12.55 18.27
C PHE A 119 2.09 13.90 18.84
N ASP A 120 2.88 14.97 18.71
CA ASP A 120 2.48 16.33 19.11
C ASP A 120 1.17 16.77 18.40
N MET A 121 1.05 16.46 17.10
CA MET A 121 -0.16 16.81 16.33
C MET A 121 -1.37 15.94 16.68
N LEU A 122 -1.16 14.66 17.02
CA LEU A 122 -2.20 13.76 17.53
C LEU A 122 -2.72 14.26 18.88
N GLU A 123 -1.83 14.63 19.82
CA GLU A 123 -2.19 15.21 21.13
C GLU A 123 -2.94 16.53 20.97
N ALA A 124 -2.53 17.38 20.02
CA ALA A 124 -3.21 18.64 19.71
C ALA A 124 -4.53 18.46 18.94
N GLY A 125 -4.86 17.25 18.48
CA GLY A 125 -6.06 16.98 17.66
C GLY A 125 -6.01 17.62 16.27
N THR A 126 -4.80 17.90 15.76
CA THR A 126 -4.56 18.54 14.45
C THR A 126 -4.04 17.56 13.39
N ALA A 127 -3.66 16.35 13.80
CA ALA A 127 -3.27 15.29 12.87
C ALA A 127 -4.51 14.65 12.23
N THR A 128 -4.50 14.60 10.90
CA THR A 128 -5.34 13.70 10.11
C THR A 128 -4.41 12.65 9.50
N VAL A 129 -4.63 11.38 9.82
CA VAL A 129 -3.73 10.28 9.45
C VAL A 129 -4.46 9.29 8.57
N GLY A 130 -3.88 9.00 7.40
CA GLY A 130 -4.35 7.97 6.49
C GLY A 130 -3.54 6.69 6.63
N LEU A 131 -4.19 5.54 6.58
CA LEU A 131 -3.55 4.23 6.52
C LEU A 131 -3.57 3.74 5.08
N LEU A 132 -2.40 3.70 4.45
CA LEU A 132 -2.22 3.13 3.12
C LEU A 132 -2.19 1.60 3.23
N ILE A 133 -3.22 0.97 2.67
CA ILE A 133 -3.37 -0.49 2.59
C ILE A 133 -3.36 -0.88 1.12
N THR A 134 -2.54 -1.85 0.77
CA THR A 134 -2.45 -2.42 -0.57
C THR A 134 -2.55 -3.94 -0.52
N GLY A 135 -3.37 -4.51 -1.39
CA GLY A 135 -3.48 -5.95 -1.57
C GLY A 135 -3.53 -6.28 -3.04
N ARG A 136 -2.58 -7.05 -3.55
CA ARG A 136 -2.50 -7.42 -4.97
C ARG A 136 -1.85 -8.78 -5.14
N TYR A 137 -2.00 -9.37 -6.33
CA TYR A 137 -1.22 -10.56 -6.65
C TYR A 137 0.27 -10.25 -6.82
N ALA A 138 1.12 -11.15 -6.32
CA ALA A 138 2.57 -10.96 -6.31
C ALA A 138 3.20 -10.99 -7.71
N ASN A 139 2.55 -11.61 -8.69
CA ASN A 139 3.01 -11.69 -10.08
C ASN A 139 2.62 -10.48 -10.94
N LEU A 140 1.98 -9.47 -10.35
CA LEU A 140 1.65 -8.25 -11.08
C LEU A 140 2.94 -7.52 -11.55
N PRO A 141 3.00 -7.05 -12.81
CA PRO A 141 4.13 -6.26 -13.29
C PRO A 141 4.39 -5.00 -12.45
N GLY A 142 5.66 -4.58 -12.40
CA GLY A 142 6.07 -3.39 -11.67
C GLY A 142 5.32 -2.13 -12.11
N ASP A 143 5.18 -1.92 -13.42
CA ASP A 143 4.48 -0.76 -13.99
C ASP A 143 3.01 -0.70 -13.57
N ALA A 144 2.33 -1.84 -13.46
CA ALA A 144 0.95 -1.92 -13.00
C ALA A 144 0.83 -1.60 -11.50
N ALA A 145 1.78 -2.07 -10.69
CA ALA A 145 1.85 -1.70 -9.28
C ALA A 145 2.14 -0.21 -9.08
N ALA A 146 3.07 0.36 -9.86
CA ALA A 146 3.38 1.79 -9.85
C ALA A 146 2.17 2.63 -10.27
N ALA A 147 1.46 2.22 -11.33
CA ALA A 147 0.23 2.88 -11.78
C ALA A 147 -0.85 2.90 -10.69
N LEU A 148 -0.99 1.83 -9.90
CA LEU A 148 -1.92 1.78 -8.77
C LEU A 148 -1.60 2.83 -7.70
N HIS A 149 -0.32 3.02 -7.38
CA HIS A 149 0.12 4.09 -6.48
C HIS A 149 -0.16 5.49 -7.04
N ARG A 150 0.05 5.69 -8.35
CA ARG A 150 -0.24 6.97 -9.02
C ARG A 150 -1.72 7.31 -8.96
N VAL A 151 -2.61 6.37 -9.34
CA VAL A 151 -4.06 6.63 -9.35
C VAL A 151 -4.52 7.08 -7.97
N LEU A 152 -4.15 6.35 -6.92
CA LEU A 152 -4.50 6.76 -5.55
C LEU A 152 -3.89 8.10 -5.16
N SER A 153 -2.65 8.39 -5.57
CA SER A 153 -2.02 9.69 -5.29
C SER A 153 -2.76 10.84 -5.97
N ASP A 154 -3.27 10.63 -7.18
CA ASP A 154 -4.05 11.62 -7.91
C ASP A 154 -5.44 11.79 -7.28
N ASP A 155 -6.07 10.71 -6.81
CA ASP A 155 -7.33 10.77 -6.06
C ASP A 155 -7.17 11.58 -4.77
N LEU A 156 -6.11 11.32 -3.99
CA LEU A 156 -5.80 12.08 -2.78
C LEU A 156 -5.59 13.58 -3.05
N ARG A 157 -4.93 13.92 -4.15
CA ARG A 157 -4.77 15.32 -4.60
C ARG A 157 -6.10 15.94 -5.02
N TRP A 158 -6.93 15.18 -5.74
CA TRP A 158 -8.23 15.64 -6.20
C TRP A 158 -9.15 15.95 -5.02
N ILE A 159 -9.23 15.06 -4.03
CA ILE A 159 -10.13 15.18 -2.88
C ILE A 159 -9.69 16.27 -1.90
N SER A 160 -8.38 16.52 -1.81
CA SER A 160 -7.84 17.62 -1.01
C SER A 160 -7.98 18.99 -1.69
N SER A 161 -8.48 19.05 -2.93
CA SER A 161 -8.70 20.30 -3.65
C SER A 161 -10.02 20.98 -3.27
N ASP A 162 -10.06 22.31 -3.40
CA ASP A 162 -11.28 23.11 -3.18
C ASP A 162 -12.43 22.78 -4.16
N ALA A 163 -12.14 22.02 -5.23
CA ALA A 163 -13.11 21.65 -6.26
C ALA A 163 -13.87 20.36 -5.91
N TYR A 164 -13.45 19.63 -4.89
CA TYR A 164 -14.09 18.37 -4.50
C TYR A 164 -15.40 18.62 -3.75
N ASP A 165 -16.51 18.22 -4.35
CA ASP A 165 -17.86 18.32 -3.77
C ASP A 165 -18.40 16.91 -3.52
N SER A 166 -18.40 16.49 -2.25
CA SER A 166 -19.03 15.24 -1.84
C SER A 166 -19.74 15.36 -0.51
N SER A 167 -20.61 14.39 -0.22
CA SER A 167 -21.30 14.30 1.06
C SER A 167 -20.36 14.03 2.23
N THR A 168 -19.16 13.52 1.97
CA THR A 168 -18.17 13.19 2.99
C THR A 168 -17.29 14.42 3.25
N PRO A 169 -17.21 14.92 4.49
CA PRO A 169 -16.43 16.12 4.79
C PRO A 169 -14.95 16.00 4.38
N ALA A 170 -14.47 16.94 3.55
CA ALA A 170 -13.09 16.97 3.02
C ALA A 170 -12.00 16.86 4.10
N ARG A 171 -12.29 17.34 5.33
CA ARG A 171 -11.39 17.22 6.49
C ARG A 171 -10.98 15.78 6.82
N PHE A 172 -11.75 14.77 6.42
CA PHE A 172 -11.40 13.37 6.63
C PHE A 172 -10.29 12.87 5.70
N PHE A 173 -10.06 13.58 4.60
CA PHE A 173 -9.13 13.21 3.54
C PHE A 173 -7.98 14.22 3.38
N THR A 174 -8.00 15.30 4.15
CA THR A 174 -6.90 16.27 4.21
C THR A 174 -5.80 15.72 5.11
N PHE A 175 -5.08 14.72 4.64
CA PHE A 175 -4.08 14.02 5.43
C PHE A 175 -2.87 14.91 5.74
N THR A 176 -2.45 14.88 7.01
CA THR A 176 -1.17 15.44 7.45
C THR A 176 -0.05 14.42 7.28
N HIS A 177 -0.38 13.14 7.52
CA HIS A 177 0.53 12.02 7.45
C HIS A 177 -0.18 10.82 6.83
N ILE A 178 0.58 10.01 6.11
CA ILE A 178 0.16 8.73 5.58
C ILE A 178 1.07 7.68 6.17
N ILE A 179 0.49 6.61 6.69
CA ILE A 179 1.24 5.47 7.21
C ILE A 179 1.02 4.30 6.25
N CYS A 180 2.12 3.82 5.69
CA CYS A 180 2.13 2.64 4.84
C CYS A 180 2.49 1.41 5.66
N LEU A 181 1.73 0.34 5.44
CA LEU A 181 1.95 -0.94 6.06
C LEU A 181 2.41 -1.95 4.99
N SER A 182 3.65 -2.46 5.13
CA SER A 182 4.29 -3.39 4.19
C SER A 182 4.86 -4.61 4.89
N LYS A 183 5.16 -5.68 4.13
CA LYS A 183 5.81 -6.89 4.63
C LYS A 183 7.25 -6.99 4.11
N GLY A 184 8.18 -7.21 5.05
CA GLY A 184 9.59 -7.46 4.76
C GLY A 184 10.02 -8.87 5.16
N VAL A 185 11.09 -9.36 4.52
CA VAL A 185 11.78 -10.60 4.90
C VAL A 185 13.20 -10.28 5.36
N PHE A 186 13.49 -10.61 6.61
CA PHE A 186 14.83 -10.49 7.20
C PHE A 186 15.84 -11.43 6.53
N ALA A 187 17.10 -11.03 6.56
CA ALA A 187 18.18 -11.90 6.11
C ALA A 187 18.24 -13.15 7.00
N ALA A 188 18.32 -14.33 6.39
CA ALA A 188 18.58 -15.55 7.16
C ALA A 188 19.95 -15.39 7.86
N PRO A 189 20.02 -15.60 9.19
CA PRO A 189 21.27 -15.45 9.90
C PRO A 189 22.27 -16.49 9.38
N LYS A 190 23.47 -16.03 9.04
CA LYS A 190 24.56 -16.92 8.55
C LYS A 190 25.02 -17.91 9.63
N ASP A 191 24.79 -17.57 10.90
CA ASP A 191 25.01 -18.43 12.07
C ASP A 191 23.70 -18.52 12.87
N PRO A 192 23.15 -19.73 13.13
CA PRO A 192 21.95 -19.93 13.94
C PRO A 192 22.02 -19.37 15.38
N ARG A 193 23.21 -18.98 15.85
CA ARG A 193 23.44 -18.39 17.18
C ARG A 193 23.62 -16.88 17.14
N ALA A 194 23.64 -16.28 15.95
CA ALA A 194 23.73 -14.83 15.80
C ALA A 194 22.44 -14.18 16.33
N PRO A 195 22.53 -12.95 16.87
CA PRO A 195 21.33 -12.18 17.19
C PRO A 195 20.41 -12.05 15.97
N GLU A 196 19.12 -11.87 16.22
CA GLU A 196 18.10 -11.73 15.18
C GLU A 196 18.52 -10.72 14.10
N ALA A 197 18.31 -11.09 12.84
CA ALA A 197 18.68 -10.26 11.71
C ALA A 197 17.85 -8.97 11.73
N LYS A 198 18.53 -7.83 11.66
CA LYS A 198 17.90 -6.50 11.69
C LYS A 198 17.66 -5.92 10.30
N ASP A 199 18.34 -6.46 9.30
CA ASP A 199 18.30 -5.93 7.93
C ASP A 199 17.26 -6.70 7.11
N ILE A 200 16.31 -5.94 6.54
CA ILE A 200 15.35 -6.46 5.56
C ILE A 200 16.09 -6.69 4.25
N THR A 201 16.06 -7.94 3.77
CA THR A 201 16.70 -8.33 2.51
C THR A 201 15.81 -8.10 1.30
N ARG A 202 14.50 -8.24 1.48
CA ARG A 202 13.51 -8.05 0.42
C ARG A 202 12.17 -7.66 1.01
N PHE A 203 11.42 -6.86 0.29
CA PHE A 203 10.01 -6.65 0.53
C PHE A 203 9.19 -7.72 -0.21
N LEU A 204 7.97 -7.97 0.27
CA LEU A 204 7.05 -8.88 -0.40
C LEU A 204 6.60 -8.29 -1.75
N ASN A 205 6.26 -7.02 -1.75
CA ASN A 205 6.05 -6.24 -2.96
C ASN A 205 7.35 -5.49 -3.28
N ILE A 206 7.79 -5.54 -4.53
CA ILE A 206 9.13 -5.05 -4.91
C ILE A 206 9.20 -3.51 -4.83
N GLU A 207 8.12 -2.84 -5.22
CA GLU A 207 7.92 -1.39 -5.19
C GLU A 207 8.00 -0.81 -3.78
N ASP A 208 7.65 -1.59 -2.75
CA ASP A 208 7.67 -1.11 -1.36
C ASP A 208 9.08 -0.66 -0.95
N GLY A 209 10.14 -1.25 -1.52
CA GLY A 209 11.51 -0.82 -1.23
C GLY A 209 11.81 0.61 -1.67
N GLU A 210 11.40 0.95 -2.89
CA GLU A 210 11.56 2.31 -3.44
C GLU A 210 10.62 3.30 -2.74
N LEU A 211 9.36 2.88 -2.49
CA LEU A 211 8.38 3.68 -1.78
C LEU A 211 8.86 4.05 -0.37
N ILE A 212 9.30 3.05 0.42
CA ILE A 212 9.71 3.22 1.82
C ILE A 212 11.04 3.99 1.93
N SER A 213 11.90 3.96 0.91
CA SER A 213 13.13 4.76 0.91
C SER A 213 12.89 6.27 0.98
N HIS A 214 11.70 6.73 0.59
CA HIS A 214 11.26 8.12 0.64
C HIS A 214 10.47 8.48 1.91
N ALA A 215 10.23 7.52 2.80
CA ALA A 215 9.53 7.74 4.05
C ALA A 215 10.31 8.71 4.96
N LEU A 216 9.59 9.51 5.74
CA LEU A 216 10.20 10.32 6.80
C LEU A 216 10.83 9.44 7.88
N HIS A 217 10.21 8.28 8.12
CA HIS A 217 10.72 7.26 9.03
C HIS A 217 10.13 5.89 8.69
N SER A 218 10.85 4.82 8.98
CA SER A 218 10.34 3.46 8.91
C SER A 218 10.71 2.67 10.16
N ALA A 219 9.74 2.01 10.77
CA ALA A 219 9.94 1.10 11.88
C ALA A 219 9.65 -0.33 11.44
N VAL A 220 10.40 -1.28 12.00
CA VAL A 220 10.15 -2.71 11.80
C VAL A 220 9.42 -3.24 13.02
N TYR A 221 8.25 -3.81 12.80
CA TYR A 221 7.47 -4.45 13.84
C TYR A 221 7.61 -5.97 13.71
N PRO A 222 8.34 -6.63 14.65
CA PRO A 222 8.48 -8.07 14.66
C PRO A 222 7.13 -8.68 15.08
N ALA A 223 6.29 -8.99 14.11
CA ALA A 223 5.12 -9.82 14.34
C ALA A 223 5.53 -11.30 14.23
N ASP A 224 4.79 -12.18 14.90
CA ASP A 224 4.93 -13.65 14.86
C ASP A 224 4.54 -14.24 13.48
N LEU A 225 4.95 -13.60 12.38
CA LEU A 225 4.64 -13.92 10.98
C LEU A 225 5.46 -15.09 10.43
N GLY A 226 6.20 -15.78 11.31
CA GLY A 226 7.24 -16.76 10.97
C GLY A 226 8.65 -16.21 11.13
N GLN A 227 9.64 -17.11 11.17
CA GLN A 227 11.01 -16.86 11.63
C GLN A 227 11.76 -15.72 10.92
N TYR A 228 11.32 -15.29 9.73
CA TYR A 228 12.00 -14.27 8.92
C TYR A 228 11.08 -13.19 8.36
N ASN A 229 9.80 -13.16 8.72
CA ASN A 229 8.85 -12.17 8.19
C ASN A 229 8.63 -11.06 9.21
N CYS A 230 8.48 -9.83 8.75
CA CYS A 230 8.19 -8.68 9.60
C CYS A 230 7.19 -7.72 8.94
N TRP A 231 6.54 -6.92 9.76
CA TRP A 231 5.86 -5.72 9.28
C TRP A 231 6.85 -4.57 9.20
N VAL A 232 6.67 -3.74 8.18
CA VAL A 232 7.36 -2.48 8.03
C VAL A 232 6.30 -1.40 8.04
N VAL A 233 6.43 -0.49 8.99
CA VAL A 233 5.55 0.66 9.17
C VAL A 233 6.32 1.88 8.72
N ALA A 234 5.90 2.49 7.62
CA ALA A 234 6.56 3.65 7.04
C ALA A 234 5.67 4.89 7.17
N LEU A 235 6.24 5.95 7.74
CA LEU A 235 5.60 7.23 7.97
C LEU A 235 5.97 8.21 6.86
N PHE A 236 4.95 8.78 6.23
CA PHE A 236 5.07 9.81 5.20
C PHE A 236 4.32 11.07 5.63
N ASP A 237 4.82 12.24 5.24
CA ASP A 237 3.96 13.38 4.94
C ASP A 237 3.47 13.30 3.48
N VAL A 238 2.46 14.09 3.12
CA VAL A 238 1.87 14.07 1.76
C VAL A 238 2.95 14.30 0.69
N ALA A 239 3.85 15.25 0.89
CA ALA A 239 4.88 15.58 -0.09
C ALA A 239 5.90 14.45 -0.28
N SER A 240 6.26 13.73 0.80
CA SER A 240 7.16 12.58 0.77
C SER A 240 6.51 11.38 0.10
N PHE A 241 5.21 11.16 0.32
CA PHE A 241 4.45 10.15 -0.39
C PHE A 241 4.41 10.43 -1.89
N GLU A 242 4.09 11.66 -2.30
CA GLU A 242 4.09 12.04 -3.72
C GLU A 242 5.47 11.88 -4.39
N ARG A 243 6.56 12.22 -3.68
CA ARG A 243 7.92 11.96 -4.19
C ARG A 243 8.18 10.48 -4.37
N ALA A 244 7.74 9.66 -3.42
CA ALA A 244 7.86 8.21 -3.48
C ALA A 244 7.13 7.64 -4.70
N VAL A 245 5.88 8.07 -4.93
CA VAL A 245 5.07 7.65 -6.08
C VAL A 245 5.73 8.06 -7.40
N ASN A 246 6.24 9.30 -7.53
CA ASN A 246 6.94 9.74 -8.74
C ASN A 246 8.24 8.95 -9.00
N ALA A 247 8.91 8.44 -7.95
CA ALA A 247 10.12 7.63 -8.09
C ALA A 247 9.83 6.22 -8.62
N LEU A 248 8.64 5.68 -8.35
CA LEU A 248 8.21 4.38 -8.90
C LEU A 248 8.06 4.39 -10.43
N GLU A 249 7.89 5.57 -11.03
CA GLU A 249 7.77 5.75 -12.49
C GLU A 249 9.11 6.04 -13.18
N ALA A 250 10.20 6.20 -12.42
CA ALA A 250 11.50 6.46 -13.01
C ALA A 250 12.01 5.21 -13.77
N PRO A 251 12.38 5.33 -15.06
CA PRO A 251 12.77 4.20 -15.90
C PRO A 251 14.11 3.56 -15.52
#